data_AF-A0AAD2G7M4-F1
#
_entry.id   AF-A0AAD2G7M4-F1
#
_cell.length_a   1.000
_cell.length_b   1.000
_cell.length_c   1.000
_cell.angle_alpha   90.00
_cell.angle_beta   90.00
_cell.angle_gamma   90.00
#
_symmetry.space_group_name_H-M   'P 1'
#
loop_
_entity.id
_entity.type
_entity.pdbx_description
1 polymer ?
#
loop_
_entity_poly.entity_id
_entity_poly.type
_entity_poly.pdbx_seq_one_letter_code
_entity_poly.pdbx_strand_id
1 'polypeptide(L)'
;MINEEIVDLNNRTVALLQEQDFIEAIENSSMVLRRHREIYQTSSRQASSSGDDSLDKCMLRSGTDENRYYADNTFIYDHGIVIPTSANGVSSMVAAILIFNCALSHQLRAQQVSRGRSRHHLSSAKRLYELAHGVCNEDPNFLFHFVVINNIAVIDRRLGQNEISAQRFQQLLAVLMLLIDQGNTKRVRHVQGFLANVITTTDTAPAA
;
A
#
# COMPACT_ATOMS: atom_id res chain seq x y z
N MET A 1 -7.34 22.99 11.92
CA MET A 1 -6.02 23.36 11.38
C MET A 1 -5.04 22.20 11.37
N ILE A 2 -4.69 21.59 12.50
CA ILE A 2 -3.69 20.50 12.53
C ILE A 2 -4.03 19.31 11.60
N ASN A 3 -5.31 18.92 11.50
CA ASN A 3 -5.74 17.84 10.61
C ASN A 3 -5.60 18.21 9.11
N GLU A 4 -5.76 19.48 8.76
CA GLU A 4 -5.69 19.97 7.38
C GLU A 4 -4.25 19.92 6.86
N GLU A 5 -3.29 20.30 7.70
CA GLU A 5 -1.85 20.18 7.38
C GLU A 5 -1.44 18.74 7.06
N ILE A 6 -1.89 17.76 7.85
CA ILE A 6 -1.56 16.34 7.59
C ILE A 6 -2.15 15.85 6.27
N VAL A 7 -3.39 16.25 5.96
CA VAL A 7 -4.06 15.91 4.70
C VAL A 7 -3.34 16.54 3.51
N ASP A 8 -3.03 17.83 3.59
CA ASP A 8 -2.37 18.57 2.51
C ASP A 8 -0.99 18.02 2.23
N LEU A 9 -0.20 17.77 3.27
CA LEU A 9 1.12 17.20 3.11
C LEU A 9 1.06 15.77 2.56
N ASN A 10 0.11 14.93 3.00
CA ASN A 10 -0.06 13.60 2.39
C ASN A 10 -0.41 13.70 0.90
N ASN A 11 -1.35 14.57 0.56
CA ASN A 11 -1.79 14.72 -0.82
C ASN A 11 -0.68 15.31 -1.69
N ARG A 12 0.20 16.14 -1.12
CA ARG A 12 1.46 16.56 -1.74
C ARG A 12 2.40 15.37 -1.99
N THR A 13 2.55 14.43 -1.05
CA THR A 13 3.28 13.17 -1.30
C THR A 13 2.69 12.41 -2.49
N VAL A 14 1.36 12.30 -2.58
CA VAL A 14 0.72 11.60 -3.71
C VAL A 14 1.02 12.31 -5.04
N ALA A 15 0.99 13.64 -5.08
CA ALA A 15 1.38 14.40 -6.27
C ALA A 15 2.85 14.15 -6.67
N LEU A 16 3.77 14.16 -5.71
CA LEU A 16 5.19 13.87 -5.94
C LEU A 16 5.40 12.43 -6.48
N LEU A 17 4.62 11.46 -6.00
CA LEU A 17 4.63 10.09 -6.53
C LEU A 17 4.18 10.06 -8.01
N GLN A 18 3.16 10.82 -8.37
CA GLN A 18 2.67 10.93 -9.76
C GLN A 18 3.70 11.60 -10.67
N GLU A 19 4.41 12.61 -10.16
CA GLU A 19 5.51 13.32 -10.82
C GLU A 19 6.81 12.49 -10.89
N GLN A 20 6.83 11.30 -10.27
CA GLN A 20 8.00 10.42 -10.13
C GLN A 20 9.19 11.03 -9.35
N ASP A 21 8.95 12.09 -8.56
CA ASP A 21 9.95 12.62 -7.63
C ASP A 21 9.94 11.83 -6.32
N PHE A 22 10.49 10.62 -6.39
CA PHE A 22 10.49 9.71 -5.26
C PHE A 22 11.42 10.14 -4.11
N ILE A 23 12.36 11.06 -4.34
CA ILE A 23 13.22 11.56 -3.26
C ILE A 23 12.40 12.52 -2.41
N GLU A 24 11.79 13.53 -3.03
CA GLU A 24 10.95 14.49 -2.33
C GLU A 24 9.73 13.80 -1.70
N ALA A 25 9.14 12.80 -2.36
CA ALA A 25 8.05 12.00 -1.80
C ALA A 25 8.44 11.26 -0.50
N ILE A 26 9.67 10.70 -0.42
CA ILE A 26 10.18 10.06 0.81
C ILE A 26 10.37 11.10 1.92
N GLU A 27 10.98 12.25 1.60
CA GLU A 27 11.23 13.30 2.59
C GLU A 27 9.92 13.87 3.14
N ASN A 28 8.98 14.20 2.25
CA ASN A 28 7.68 14.75 2.60
C ASN A 28 6.84 13.73 3.40
N SER A 29 6.77 12.47 2.98
CA SER A 29 6.03 11.43 3.72
C SER A 29 6.63 11.15 5.10
N SER A 30 7.96 11.17 5.22
CA SER A 30 8.65 11.02 6.51
C SER A 30 8.41 12.21 7.44
N MET A 31 8.31 13.43 6.89
CA MET A 31 7.92 14.62 7.66
C MET A 31 6.48 14.49 8.17
N VAL A 32 5.54 14.10 7.32
CA VAL A 32 4.13 13.91 7.71
C VAL A 32 3.97 12.89 8.81
N LEU A 33 4.65 11.74 8.71
CA LEU A 33 4.61 10.71 9.75
C LEU A 33 5.11 11.22 11.10
N ARG A 34 6.19 12.03 11.10
CA ARG A 34 6.70 12.67 12.32
C ARG A 34 5.67 13.62 12.92
N ARG A 35 5.06 14.49 12.11
CA ARG A 35 4.01 15.41 12.55
C ARG A 35 2.79 14.67 13.10
N HIS A 36 2.29 13.67 12.38
CA HIS A 36 1.17 12.86 12.83
C HIS A 36 1.47 12.19 14.19
N ARG A 37 2.69 11.68 14.38
CA ARG A 37 3.12 11.09 15.66
C ARG A 37 3.12 12.12 16.79
N GLU A 38 3.62 13.33 16.57
CA GLU A 38 3.61 14.43 17.56
C GLU A 38 2.17 14.78 17.98
N ILE A 39 1.25 14.84 17.02
CA ILE A 39 -0.17 15.14 17.25
C ILE A 39 -0.85 14.00 18.03
N TYR A 40 -0.58 12.75 17.65
CA TYR A 40 -1.14 11.58 18.31
C TYR A 40 -0.69 11.47 19.78
N GLN A 41 0.53 11.91 20.09
CA GLN A 41 1.06 11.90 21.46
C GLN A 41 0.46 13.01 22.34
N THR A 42 0.08 14.14 21.75
CA THR A 42 -0.50 15.28 22.48
C THR A 42 -2.02 15.18 22.64
N SER A 43 -2.69 14.45 21.75
CA SER A 43 -4.14 14.24 21.79
C SER A 43 -4.52 13.15 22.80
N SER A 44 -5.07 13.53 23.94
CA SER A 44 -5.63 12.59 24.93
C SER A 44 -6.73 11.72 24.32
N ARG A 45 -6.75 10.44 24.69
CA ARG A 45 -7.49 9.32 24.07
C ARG A 45 -9.03 9.46 24.03
N GLN A 46 -9.56 10.30 23.15
CA GLN A 46 -10.96 10.24 22.73
C GLN A 46 -11.05 10.15 21.22
N ALA A 47 -10.78 8.95 20.70
CA ALA A 47 -11.07 8.60 19.32
C ALA A 47 -12.43 7.90 19.26
N SER A 48 -13.50 8.68 19.12
CA SER A 48 -14.79 8.17 18.66
C SER A 48 -14.90 8.47 17.18
N SER A 49 -14.51 7.52 16.32
CA SER A 49 -14.67 7.66 14.87
C SER A 49 -16.06 7.16 14.46
N SER A 50 -16.99 8.08 14.17
CA SER A 50 -18.30 7.75 13.57
C SER A 50 -18.35 8.06 12.07
N GLY A 51 -17.20 8.13 11.40
CA GLY A 51 -17.13 8.42 9.96
C GLY A 51 -17.12 7.13 9.14
N ASP A 52 -18.05 7.01 8.20
CA ASP A 52 -18.18 5.90 7.23
C ASP A 52 -17.06 5.89 6.15
N ASP A 53 -15.95 6.59 6.38
CA ASP A 53 -14.83 6.60 5.44
C ASP A 53 -13.91 5.40 5.71
N SER A 54 -14.12 4.31 4.96
CA SER A 54 -13.22 3.15 4.95
C SER A 54 -11.99 3.42 4.09
N LEU A 55 -10.87 2.75 4.39
CA LEU A 55 -9.62 2.84 3.63
C LEU A 55 -9.81 2.41 2.17
N ASP A 56 -10.60 1.36 1.94
CA ASP A 56 -10.93 0.88 0.60
C ASP A 56 -11.61 1.97 -0.25
N LYS A 57 -12.52 2.77 0.32
CA LYS A 57 -13.14 3.93 -0.37
C LYS A 57 -12.08 4.97 -0.77
N CYS A 58 -11.08 5.22 0.07
CA CYS A 58 -9.99 6.15 -0.25
C CYS A 58 -9.12 5.62 -1.40
N MET A 59 -8.83 4.32 -1.42
CA MET A 59 -8.09 3.68 -2.51
C MET A 59 -8.85 3.74 -3.83
N LEU A 60 -10.14 3.43 -3.82
CA LEU A 60 -10.98 3.47 -5.01
C LEU A 60 -11.13 4.87 -5.62
N ARG A 61 -11.07 5.93 -4.79
CA ARG A 61 -11.03 7.32 -5.29
C ARG A 61 -9.69 7.67 -5.94
N SER A 62 -8.61 7.01 -5.52
CA SER A 62 -7.25 7.31 -5.97
C SER A 62 -6.85 6.56 -7.25
N GLY A 63 -7.48 5.41 -7.54
CA GLY A 63 -7.21 4.61 -8.74
C GLY A 63 -8.32 4.73 -9.78
N THR A 64 -8.12 5.57 -10.82
CA THR A 64 -9.10 5.74 -11.92
C THR A 64 -8.60 5.28 -13.29
N ASP A 65 -7.36 4.78 -13.42
CA ASP A 65 -6.84 4.30 -14.70
C ASP A 65 -6.95 2.77 -14.82
N GLU A 66 -8.07 2.29 -15.38
CA GLU A 66 -8.30 0.86 -15.67
C GLU A 66 -7.48 0.32 -16.87
N ASN A 67 -6.63 1.14 -17.49
CA ASN A 67 -6.06 0.84 -18.83
C ASN A 67 -4.52 0.69 -18.87
N ARG A 68 -3.90 0.15 -17.82
CA ARG A 68 -2.45 -0.09 -17.81
C ARG A 68 -2.07 -1.46 -18.38
N TYR A 69 -1.32 -1.44 -19.48
CA TYR A 69 -0.62 -2.59 -20.04
C TYR A 69 0.60 -2.94 -19.17
N TYR A 70 0.67 -4.17 -18.67
CA TYR A 70 1.80 -4.65 -17.86
C TYR A 70 2.91 -5.16 -18.76
N ALA A 71 3.98 -4.39 -18.91
CA ALA A 71 5.11 -4.76 -19.77
C ALA A 71 6.03 -5.83 -19.15
N ASP A 72 5.96 -6.06 -17.83
CA ASP A 72 7.04 -6.77 -17.10
C ASP A 72 6.55 -7.91 -16.18
N ASN A 73 5.37 -8.48 -16.48
CA ASN A 73 4.76 -9.63 -15.77
C ASN A 73 4.58 -9.49 -14.24
N THR A 74 4.97 -8.36 -13.65
CA THR A 74 4.89 -8.10 -12.21
C THR A 74 3.98 -6.91 -11.95
N PHE A 75 2.82 -7.17 -11.36
CA PHE A 75 1.88 -6.15 -10.94
C PHE A 75 2.31 -5.52 -9.61
N ILE A 76 2.52 -4.22 -9.58
CA ILE A 76 2.71 -3.47 -8.33
C ILE A 76 1.60 -2.44 -8.28
N TYR A 77 0.90 -2.36 -7.15
CA TYR A 77 0.06 -1.20 -6.91
C TYR A 77 0.98 -0.02 -6.61
N ASP A 78 1.00 0.94 -7.53
CA ASP A 78 1.96 2.04 -7.58
C ASP A 78 1.32 3.42 -7.37
N HIS A 79 0.06 3.46 -6.95
CA HIS A 79 -0.69 4.68 -6.73
C HIS A 79 -0.70 5.09 -5.25
N GLY A 80 -0.40 6.36 -4.96
CA GLY A 80 -0.60 6.90 -3.62
C GLY A 80 -2.08 6.96 -3.25
N ILE A 81 -2.40 6.86 -1.96
CA ILE A 81 -3.77 6.97 -1.44
C ILE A 81 -3.99 8.41 -0.95
N VAL A 82 -4.98 9.08 -1.51
CA VAL A 82 -5.39 10.44 -1.11
C VAL A 82 -6.23 10.37 0.16
N ILE A 83 -5.97 11.26 1.11
CA ILE A 83 -6.82 11.41 2.29
C ILE A 83 -7.91 12.45 1.98
N PRO A 84 -9.20 12.13 2.18
CA PRO A 84 -10.28 13.11 2.05
C PRO A 84 -10.09 14.28 3.02
N THR A 85 -10.37 15.50 2.59
CA THR A 85 -10.33 16.69 3.45
C THR A 85 -11.32 16.62 4.62
N SER A 86 -12.36 15.79 4.51
CA SER A 86 -13.32 15.51 5.58
C SER A 86 -12.81 14.52 6.64
N ALA A 87 -11.67 13.85 6.42
CA ALA A 87 -11.18 12.80 7.31
C ALA A 87 -10.68 13.38 8.64
N ASN A 88 -10.94 12.66 9.73
CA ASN A 88 -10.33 12.99 11.01
C ASN A 88 -8.84 12.59 10.99
N GLY A 89 -7.97 13.57 11.14
CA GLY A 89 -6.51 13.44 11.02
C GLY A 89 -5.82 12.57 12.08
N VAL A 90 -6.57 12.06 13.08
CA VAL A 90 -6.04 11.21 14.18
C VAL A 90 -6.59 9.77 14.11
N SER A 91 -7.15 9.35 12.98
CA SER A 91 -7.67 7.99 12.81
C SER A 91 -6.57 6.98 12.47
N SER A 92 -6.77 5.71 12.85
CA SER A 92 -5.93 4.58 12.43
C SER A 92 -5.86 4.47 10.90
N MET A 93 -6.95 4.77 10.20
CA MET A 93 -7.00 4.86 8.74
C MET A 93 -5.98 5.88 8.21
N VAL A 94 -5.98 7.11 8.75
CA VAL A 94 -5.01 8.14 8.34
C VAL A 94 -3.59 7.65 8.59
N ALA A 95 -3.30 7.11 9.76
CA ALA A 95 -1.98 6.55 10.06
C ALA A 95 -1.56 5.47 9.04
N ALA A 96 -2.45 4.55 8.69
CA ALA A 96 -2.18 3.51 7.69
C ALA A 96 -1.92 4.07 6.29
N ILE A 97 -2.68 5.08 5.84
CA ILE A 97 -2.46 5.76 4.56
C ILE A 97 -1.08 6.43 4.53
N LEU A 98 -0.72 7.15 5.60
CA LEU A 98 0.56 7.84 5.68
C LEU A 98 1.73 6.85 5.61
N ILE A 99 1.65 5.75 6.36
CA ILE A 99 2.68 4.71 6.37
C ILE A 99 2.75 4.02 4.99
N PHE A 100 1.60 3.74 4.39
CA PHE A 100 1.49 3.15 3.06
C PHE A 100 2.16 4.02 1.99
N ASN A 101 1.84 5.31 1.91
CA ASN A 101 2.42 6.23 0.93
C ASN A 101 3.93 6.39 1.11
N CYS A 102 4.41 6.35 2.37
CA CYS A 102 5.84 6.32 2.66
C CYS A 102 6.49 5.02 2.15
N ALA A 103 5.87 3.86 2.42
CA ALA A 103 6.35 2.56 1.93
C ALA A 103 6.44 2.52 0.40
N LEU A 104 5.40 3.05 -0.27
CA LEU A 104 5.32 3.13 -1.71
C LEU A 104 6.41 4.02 -2.30
N SER A 105 6.67 5.18 -1.69
CA SER A 105 7.76 6.09 -2.10
C SER A 105 9.12 5.37 -2.08
N HIS A 106 9.40 4.60 -1.02
CA HIS A 106 10.60 3.76 -0.95
C HIS A 106 10.62 2.67 -2.04
N GLN A 107 9.51 1.96 -2.25
CA GLN A 107 9.44 0.88 -3.24
C GLN A 107 9.67 1.39 -4.66
N LEU A 108 9.08 2.52 -5.03
CA LEU A 108 9.25 3.12 -6.35
C LEU A 108 10.65 3.70 -6.54
N ARG A 109 11.21 4.34 -5.50
CA ARG A 109 12.63 4.76 -5.51
C ARG A 109 13.57 3.59 -5.75
N ALA A 110 13.31 2.44 -5.16
CA ALA A 110 14.12 1.24 -5.33
C ALA A 110 14.22 0.78 -6.80
N GLN A 111 13.25 1.14 -7.65
CA GLN A 111 13.24 0.80 -9.08
C GLN A 111 14.20 1.66 -9.90
N GLN A 112 14.51 2.87 -9.44
CA GLN A 112 15.36 3.83 -10.16
C GLN A 112 16.84 3.80 -9.76
N VAL A 113 17.19 3.13 -8.66
CA VAL A 113 18.55 3.16 -8.10
C VAL A 113 19.33 1.87 -8.37
N SER A 114 20.66 1.93 -8.25
CA SER A 114 21.53 0.77 -8.38
C SER A 114 21.19 -0.34 -7.38
N ARG A 115 21.50 -1.60 -7.73
CA ARG A 115 21.13 -2.81 -6.96
C ARG A 115 21.42 -2.71 -5.44
N GLY A 116 22.57 -2.16 -5.05
CA GLY A 116 22.93 -2.01 -3.64
C GLY A 116 22.01 -1.05 -2.87
N ARG A 117 21.73 0.14 -3.43
CA ARG A 117 20.80 1.11 -2.83
C ARG A 117 19.35 0.63 -2.91
N SER A 118 19.02 -0.12 -3.97
CA SER A 118 17.69 -0.71 -4.16
C SER A 118 17.30 -1.62 -3.00
N ARG A 119 18.21 -2.48 -2.51
CA ARG A 119 17.94 -3.35 -1.35
C ARG A 119 17.59 -2.58 -0.09
N HIS A 120 18.27 -1.46 0.18
CA HIS A 120 17.96 -0.63 1.36
C HIS A 120 16.54 -0.06 1.28
N HIS A 121 16.17 0.53 0.14
CA HIS A 121 14.82 1.06 -0.07
C HIS A 121 13.74 -0.05 -0.02
N LEU A 122 13.99 -1.22 -0.61
CA LEU A 122 13.08 -2.36 -0.55
C LEU A 122 12.84 -2.84 0.89
N SER A 123 13.90 -2.97 1.69
CA SER A 123 13.78 -3.35 3.11
C SER A 123 12.98 -2.33 3.92
N SER A 124 13.20 -1.03 3.69
CA SER A 124 12.42 0.03 4.33
C SER A 124 10.95 -0.03 3.91
N ALA A 125 10.67 -0.18 2.62
CA ALA A 125 9.31 -0.33 2.10
C ALA A 125 8.58 -1.52 2.73
N LYS A 126 9.22 -2.71 2.78
CA LYS A 126 8.63 -3.91 3.41
C LYS A 126 8.25 -3.65 4.87
N ARG A 127 9.16 -3.09 5.67
CA ARG A 127 8.91 -2.80 7.09
C ARG A 127 7.76 -1.82 7.27
N LEU A 128 7.67 -0.80 6.43
CA LEU A 128 6.57 0.17 6.47
C LEU A 128 5.24 -0.48 6.07
N TYR A 129 5.20 -1.33 5.03
CA TYR A 129 4.00 -2.07 4.67
C TYR A 129 3.53 -3.01 5.78
N GLU A 130 4.44 -3.74 6.43
CA GLU A 130 4.12 -4.59 7.58
C GLU A 130 3.53 -3.76 8.75
N LEU A 131 4.07 -2.56 8.98
CA LEU A 131 3.53 -1.63 9.97
C LEU A 131 2.13 -1.12 9.57
N ALA A 132 1.94 -0.71 8.32
CA ALA A 132 0.65 -0.24 7.82
C ALA A 132 -0.43 -1.31 7.93
N HIS A 133 -0.09 -2.57 7.62
CA HIS A 133 -0.96 -3.72 7.81
C HIS A 133 -1.38 -3.88 9.28
N GLY A 134 -0.43 -3.77 10.22
CA GLY A 134 -0.71 -3.91 11.65
C GLY A 134 -1.61 -2.82 12.23
N VAL A 135 -1.56 -1.60 11.68
CA VAL A 135 -2.40 -0.46 12.11
C VAL A 135 -3.87 -0.65 11.71
N CYS A 136 -4.16 -1.38 10.64
CA CYS A 136 -5.50 -1.56 10.08
C CYS A 136 -6.18 -2.90 10.41
N ASN A 137 -5.64 -3.69 11.35
CA ASN A 137 -6.11 -5.06 11.61
C ASN A 137 -7.58 -5.22 12.06
N GLU A 138 -8.29 -4.14 12.43
CA GLU A 138 -9.63 -4.21 13.02
C GLU A 138 -10.78 -3.92 12.02
N ASP A 139 -10.48 -3.37 10.83
CA ASP A 139 -11.50 -2.94 9.86
C ASP A 139 -11.55 -3.83 8.60
N PRO A 140 -12.72 -3.98 7.94
CA PRO A 140 -12.88 -4.75 6.72
C PRO A 140 -12.32 -4.02 5.47
N ASN A 141 -11.06 -3.60 5.50
CA ASN A 141 -10.35 -2.92 4.40
C ASN A 141 -9.67 -3.93 3.48
N PHE A 142 -10.51 -4.76 2.83
CA PHE A 142 -10.07 -5.88 2.01
C PHE A 142 -9.07 -5.47 0.93
N LEU A 143 -9.38 -4.41 0.16
CA LEU A 143 -8.55 -3.98 -0.95
C LEU A 143 -7.18 -3.53 -0.44
N PHE A 144 -7.15 -2.79 0.66
CA PHE A 144 -5.90 -2.36 1.29
C PHE A 144 -5.03 -3.54 1.71
N HIS A 145 -5.59 -4.52 2.41
CA HIS A 145 -4.84 -5.72 2.81
C HIS A 145 -4.27 -6.46 1.60
N PHE A 146 -5.08 -6.60 0.54
CA PHE A 146 -4.67 -7.28 -0.68
C PHE A 146 -3.48 -6.57 -1.34
N VAL A 147 -3.56 -5.24 -1.46
CA VAL A 147 -2.52 -4.39 -2.03
C VAL A 147 -1.22 -4.49 -1.23
N VAL A 148 -1.32 -4.36 0.10
CA VAL A 148 -0.17 -4.39 1.00
C VAL A 148 0.55 -5.74 0.93
N ILE A 149 -0.18 -6.85 1.03
CA ILE A 149 0.41 -8.19 0.96
C ILE A 149 1.02 -8.43 -0.44
N ASN A 150 0.37 -7.98 -1.51
CA ASN A 150 0.94 -8.11 -2.85
C ASN A 150 2.26 -7.36 -2.99
N ASN A 151 2.30 -6.10 -2.56
CA ASN A 151 3.50 -5.28 -2.66
C ASN A 151 4.64 -5.86 -1.80
N ILE A 152 4.33 -6.38 -0.61
CA ILE A 152 5.31 -7.12 0.21
C ILE A 152 5.84 -8.36 -0.53
N ALA A 153 4.96 -9.18 -1.11
CA ALA A 153 5.35 -10.39 -1.83
C ALA A 153 6.27 -10.09 -3.03
N VAL A 154 5.99 -9.00 -3.76
CA VAL A 154 6.87 -8.51 -4.84
C VAL A 154 8.24 -8.07 -4.28
N ILE A 155 8.25 -7.37 -3.14
CA ILE A 155 9.50 -6.96 -2.48
C ILE A 155 10.33 -8.17 -2.04
N ASP A 156 9.71 -9.17 -1.42
CA ASP A 156 10.40 -10.40 -1.01
C ASP A 156 11.11 -11.08 -2.18
N ARG A 157 10.40 -11.23 -3.31
CA ARG A 157 10.96 -11.79 -4.54
C ARG A 157 12.18 -11.00 -4.99
N ARG A 158 12.08 -9.66 -5.02
CA ARG A 158 13.20 -8.77 -5.39
C ARG A 158 14.37 -8.81 -4.41
N LEU A 159 14.13 -9.16 -3.14
CA LEU A 159 15.17 -9.37 -2.14
C LEU A 159 15.80 -10.78 -2.18
N GLY A 160 15.26 -11.68 -3.00
CA GLY A 160 15.67 -13.08 -3.14
C GLY A 160 14.96 -14.05 -2.18
N GLN A 161 13.92 -13.60 -1.48
CA GLN A 161 13.13 -14.38 -0.54
C GLN A 161 11.95 -15.08 -1.26
N ASN A 162 12.28 -15.92 -2.25
CA ASN A 162 11.28 -16.50 -3.18
C ASN A 162 10.24 -17.38 -2.48
N GLU A 163 10.62 -18.16 -1.48
CA GLU A 163 9.69 -19.03 -0.75
C GLU A 163 8.64 -18.22 0.03
N ILE A 164 9.09 -17.17 0.75
CA ILE A 164 8.21 -16.27 1.51
C ILE A 164 7.26 -15.53 0.56
N SER A 165 7.80 -15.05 -0.57
CA SER A 165 7.02 -14.43 -1.64
C SER A 165 5.92 -15.36 -2.15
N ALA A 166 6.27 -16.61 -2.46
CA ALA A 166 5.32 -17.62 -2.95
C ALA A 166 4.22 -17.92 -1.93
N GLN A 167 4.55 -18.06 -0.65
CA GLN A 167 3.57 -18.25 0.42
C GLN A 167 2.57 -17.08 0.51
N ARG A 168 3.05 -15.83 0.38
CA ARG A 168 2.19 -14.64 0.38
C ARG A 168 1.28 -14.59 -0.86
N PHE A 169 1.78 -14.99 -2.03
CA PHE A 169 0.93 -15.10 -3.23
C PHE A 169 -0.12 -16.22 -3.12
N GLN A 170 0.23 -17.36 -2.52
CA GLN A 170 -0.74 -18.42 -2.23
C GLN A 170 -1.82 -17.97 -1.26
N GLN A 171 -1.46 -17.20 -0.23
CA GLN A 171 -2.42 -16.59 0.69
C GLN A 171 -3.39 -15.67 -0.05
N LEU A 172 -2.88 -14.79 -0.92
CA LEU A 172 -3.73 -13.90 -1.74
C LEU A 172 -4.68 -14.68 -2.65
N LEU A 173 -4.20 -15.75 -3.28
CA LEU A 173 -5.02 -16.62 -4.11
C LEU A 173 -6.13 -17.30 -3.30
N ALA A 174 -5.81 -17.82 -2.12
CA ALA A 174 -6.81 -18.45 -1.24
C ALA A 174 -7.92 -17.46 -0.83
N VAL A 175 -7.55 -16.23 -0.47
CA VAL A 175 -8.51 -15.17 -0.14
C VAL A 175 -9.37 -14.81 -1.35
N LEU A 176 -8.77 -14.71 -2.54
CA LEU A 176 -9.51 -14.43 -3.76
C LEU A 176 -10.53 -15.52 -4.09
N MET A 177 -10.12 -16.79 -4.00
CA MET A 177 -11.00 -17.93 -4.23
C MET A 177 -12.19 -17.94 -3.26
N LEU A 178 -11.96 -17.63 -1.99
CA LEU A 178 -13.02 -17.49 -1.00
C LEU A 178 -14.01 -16.37 -1.36
N LEU A 179 -13.53 -15.22 -1.86
CA LEU A 179 -14.41 -14.14 -2.30
C LEU A 179 -15.25 -14.50 -3.53
N ILE A 180 -14.67 -15.25 -4.46
CA ILE A 180 -15.39 -15.75 -5.64
C ILE A 180 -16.51 -16.70 -5.21
N ASP A 181 -16.21 -17.64 -4.29
CA ASP A 181 -17.18 -18.59 -3.74
C ASP A 181 -18.35 -17.91 -3.02
N GLN A 182 -18.07 -16.81 -2.31
CA GLN A 182 -19.08 -15.98 -1.66
C GLN A 182 -19.88 -15.07 -2.63
N GLY A 183 -19.59 -15.09 -3.93
CA GLY A 183 -20.25 -14.24 -4.93
C GLY A 183 -19.84 -12.76 -4.86
N ASN A 184 -18.74 -12.41 -4.19
CA ASN A 184 -18.25 -11.04 -4.01
C ASN A 184 -17.52 -10.48 -5.25
N THR A 185 -18.12 -10.66 -6.43
CA THR A 185 -17.52 -10.35 -7.75
C THR A 185 -17.12 -8.89 -7.94
N LYS A 186 -17.78 -7.95 -7.26
CA LYS A 186 -17.41 -6.51 -7.28
C LYS A 186 -16.02 -6.27 -6.69
N ARG A 187 -15.70 -6.92 -5.56
CA ARG A 187 -14.38 -6.80 -4.90
C ARG A 187 -13.28 -7.45 -5.72
N VAL A 188 -13.60 -8.56 -6.39
CA VAL A 188 -12.68 -9.32 -7.26
C VAL A 188 -12.15 -8.47 -8.42
N ARG A 189 -12.99 -7.61 -9.03
CA ARG A 189 -12.57 -6.75 -10.16
C ARG A 189 -11.40 -5.83 -9.80
N HIS A 190 -11.44 -5.24 -8.60
CA HIS A 190 -10.39 -4.33 -8.13
C HIS A 190 -9.06 -5.02 -7.82
N VAL A 191 -9.07 -6.36 -7.73
CA VAL A 191 -7.87 -7.16 -7.42
C VAL A 191 -7.40 -8.04 -8.57
N GLN A 192 -8.02 -7.93 -9.75
CA GLN A 192 -7.70 -8.81 -10.88
C GLN A 192 -6.26 -8.59 -11.41
N GLY A 193 -5.75 -7.36 -11.35
CA GLY A 193 -4.36 -7.05 -11.76
C GLY A 193 -3.31 -7.82 -10.95
N PHE A 194 -3.59 -8.10 -9.67
CA PHE A 194 -2.67 -8.84 -8.80
C PHE A 194 -2.53 -10.31 -9.19
N LEU A 195 -3.49 -10.88 -9.92
CA LEU A 195 -3.42 -12.28 -10.39
C LEU A 195 -2.21 -12.52 -11.29
N ALA A 196 -1.75 -11.51 -12.02
CA ALA A 196 -0.55 -11.62 -12.85
C ALA A 196 0.67 -12.09 -12.03
N ASN A 197 0.78 -11.65 -10.77
CA ASN A 197 1.88 -12.04 -9.89
C ASN A 197 1.77 -13.47 -9.36
N VAL A 198 0.54 -13.96 -9.23
CA VAL A 198 0.25 -15.32 -8.75
C VAL A 198 0.54 -16.30 -9.88
N ILE A 199 0.02 -16.04 -11.08
CA ILE A 199 0.19 -16.91 -12.26
C ILE A 199 1.67 -17.04 -12.65
N THR A 200 2.44 -15.95 -12.54
CA THR A 200 3.88 -15.99 -12.83
C THR A 200 4.69 -16.84 -11.85
N THR A 201 4.18 -17.18 -10.66
CA THR A 201 4.87 -18.11 -9.75
C THR A 201 4.73 -19.57 -10.16
N THR A 202 3.63 -19.94 -10.83
CA THR A 202 3.35 -21.35 -11.15
C THR A 202 4.13 -21.85 -12.36
N ASP A 203 4.51 -20.96 -13.27
CA ASP A 203 5.24 -21.32 -14.50
C ASP A 203 6.75 -21.58 -14.27
N THR A 204 7.30 -21.16 -13.13
CA THR A 204 8.71 -21.39 -12.78
C THR A 204 8.96 -22.67 -11.97
N ALA A 205 7.95 -23.50 -11.74
CA ALA A 205 8.16 -24.81 -11.12
C ALA A 205 8.95 -25.71 -12.10
N PRO A 206 10.13 -26.24 -11.72
CA PRO A 206 10.87 -27.15 -12.58
C PRO A 206 10.00 -28.39 -12.85
N ALA A 207 9.85 -28.76 -14.12
CA ALA A 207 9.30 -30.05 -14.49
C ALA A 207 10.12 -31.14 -13.81
N ALA A 208 9.48 -31.87 -12.90
CA ALA A 208 10.05 -33.01 -12.20
C ALA A 208 10.16 -34.22 -13.13
#